data_AF-A0A7X7FSM0-F1
#
_entry.id   AF-A0A7X7FSM0-F1
#
_cell.length_a   1.000
_cell.length_b   1.000
_cell.length_c   1.000
_cell.angle_alpha   90.00
_cell.angle_beta   90.00
_cell.angle_gamma   90.00
#
_symmetry.space_group_name_H-M   'P 1'
#
loop_
_entity.id
_entity.type
_entity.pdbx_description
1 polymer ?
#
loop_
_entity_poly.entity_id
_entity_poly.type
_entity_poly.pdbx_seq_one_letter_code
_entity_poly.pdbx_strand_id
1 'polypeptide(L)'
;VPDLCDFIKGMKTLLKPGAVITLEFPHLVRLVEENQLDTIYHEHFSYFSMLSVSRCFELHGLKVFDVEELPTHGGSLRIYGAHAEDPSKPVGSAVRELMDRETCKGLTRMEYYSGFEIQARRTKHQLLDFLIRAKREGKSIAGYGAPGKGNTLLNYCGIRTDFLDYTVDRNPYKQGRFLPGTHIPIHHPDRIRETRPDYVLILPWNLKDEIMNQLSYVRTWGGRFVIPIPEVTVI
;
A
#
# COMPACT_ATOMS: atom_id res chain seq x y z
N VAL A 1 15.06 -0.23 -2.37
CA VAL A 1 16.52 -0.47 -2.50
C VAL A 1 16.73 -1.70 -3.36
N PRO A 2 17.31 -1.58 -4.57
CA PRO A 2 17.45 -2.72 -5.49
C PRO A 2 18.49 -3.76 -5.06
N ASP A 3 19.66 -3.34 -4.57
CA ASP A 3 20.67 -4.25 -4.01
C ASP A 3 20.53 -4.34 -2.49
N LEU A 4 19.63 -5.23 -2.06
CA LEU A 4 19.33 -5.42 -0.64
C LEU A 4 20.52 -5.99 0.14
N CYS A 5 21.25 -6.93 -0.45
CA CYS A 5 22.36 -7.61 0.21
C CYS A 5 23.51 -6.65 0.47
N ASP A 6 23.87 -5.82 -0.52
CA ASP A 6 24.89 -4.78 -0.34
C ASP A 6 24.48 -3.76 0.72
N PHE A 7 23.22 -3.33 0.70
CA PHE A 7 22.67 -2.43 1.71
C PHE A 7 22.78 -2.99 3.14
N ILE A 8 22.46 -4.28 3.33
CA ILE A 8 22.58 -4.95 4.63
C ILE A 8 24.04 -5.11 5.07
N LYS A 9 24.97 -5.39 4.15
CA LYS A 9 26.43 -5.38 4.47
C LYS A 9 26.88 -4.00 4.95
N GLY A 10 26.40 -2.94 4.30
CA GLY A 10 26.64 -1.55 4.73
C GLY A 10 26.15 -1.31 6.16
N MET A 11 24.91 -1.73 6.47
CA MET A 11 24.36 -1.63 7.82
C MET A 11 25.21 -2.38 8.85
N LYS A 12 25.63 -3.63 8.56
CA LYS A 12 26.52 -4.39 9.45
C LYS A 12 27.81 -3.64 9.73
N THR A 13 28.43 -3.09 8.68
CA THR A 13 29.72 -2.39 8.78
C THR A 13 29.63 -1.15 9.67
N LEU A 14 28.50 -0.44 9.61
CA LEU A 14 28.25 0.76 10.42
C LEU A 14 27.78 0.45 11.85
N LEU A 15 27.28 -0.77 12.10
CA LEU A 15 26.68 -1.14 13.37
C LEU A 15 27.74 -1.30 14.47
N LYS A 16 27.72 -0.43 15.47
CA LYS A 16 28.58 -0.54 16.67
C LYS A 16 28.20 -1.77 17.52
N PRO A 17 29.13 -2.36 18.28
CA PRO A 17 28.80 -3.36 19.28
C PRO A 17 27.72 -2.86 20.25
N GLY A 18 26.69 -3.67 20.47
CA GLY A 18 25.56 -3.32 21.34
C GLY A 18 24.50 -2.38 20.72
N ALA A 19 24.72 -1.84 19.53
CA ALA A 19 23.74 -0.98 18.85
C ALA A 19 22.62 -1.80 18.18
N VAL A 20 21.58 -1.09 17.70
CA VAL A 20 20.38 -1.68 17.09
C VAL A 20 20.14 -1.07 15.71
N ILE A 21 19.81 -1.92 14.75
CA ILE A 21 19.23 -1.56 13.44
C ILE A 21 17.71 -1.57 13.60
N THR A 22 17.02 -0.55 13.10
CA THR A 22 15.56 -0.59 12.96
C THR A 22 15.14 -0.27 11.53
N LEU A 23 14.23 -1.07 10.99
CA LEU A 23 13.69 -0.91 9.63
C LEU A 23 12.18 -1.10 9.67
N GLU A 24 11.44 -0.24 8.99
CA GLU A 24 10.00 -0.37 8.78
C GLU A 24 9.70 -0.56 7.29
N PHE A 25 8.85 -1.52 6.96
CA PHE A 25 8.42 -1.80 5.58
C PHE A 25 7.04 -2.45 5.54
N PRO A 26 6.28 -2.30 4.42
CA PRO A 26 5.01 -2.99 4.24
C PRO A 26 5.16 -4.51 4.35
N HIS A 27 4.19 -5.15 5.00
CA HIS A 27 4.22 -6.59 5.24
C HIS A 27 3.64 -7.36 4.05
N LEU A 28 4.41 -8.29 3.48
CA LEU A 28 3.99 -9.11 2.33
C LEU A 28 2.66 -9.85 2.58
N VAL A 29 2.44 -10.35 3.80
CA VAL A 29 1.20 -11.03 4.16
C VAL A 29 -0.01 -10.09 4.00
N ARG A 30 0.12 -8.82 4.41
CA ARG A 30 -0.93 -7.81 4.30
C ARG A 30 -1.20 -7.45 2.84
N LEU A 31 -0.15 -7.34 2.04
CA LEU A 31 -0.30 -7.13 0.59
C LEU A 31 -1.16 -8.22 -0.05
N VAL A 32 -0.86 -9.49 0.24
CA VAL A 32 -1.58 -10.63 -0.36
C VAL A 32 -2.99 -10.77 0.19
N GLU A 33 -3.17 -10.71 1.51
CA GLU A 33 -4.47 -10.95 2.16
C GLU A 33 -5.45 -9.79 1.99
N GLU A 34 -4.95 -8.56 1.90
CA GLU A 34 -5.77 -7.36 1.73
C GLU A 34 -5.72 -6.85 0.28
N ASN A 35 -5.26 -7.69 -0.65
CA ASN A 35 -5.27 -7.44 -2.10
C ASN A 35 -4.69 -6.06 -2.49
N GLN A 36 -3.60 -5.65 -1.84
CA GLN A 36 -2.99 -4.32 -1.98
C GLN A 36 -2.13 -4.23 -3.25
N LEU A 37 -2.70 -4.67 -4.39
CA LEU A 37 -2.04 -4.73 -5.70
C LEU A 37 -1.48 -3.38 -6.15
N ASP A 38 -2.07 -2.29 -5.67
CA ASP A 38 -1.68 -0.93 -5.99
C ASP A 38 -0.34 -0.54 -5.35
N THR A 39 0.10 -1.25 -4.31
CA THR A 39 1.42 -1.09 -3.70
C THR A 39 2.56 -1.67 -4.56
N ILE A 40 2.24 -2.28 -5.71
CA ILE A 40 3.21 -2.80 -6.66
C ILE A 40 3.57 -1.73 -7.69
N TYR A 41 4.72 -1.07 -7.52
CA TYR A 41 5.22 -0.05 -8.44
C TYR A 41 6.75 0.08 -8.38
N HIS A 42 7.33 0.81 -9.31
CA HIS A 42 8.78 0.85 -9.56
C HIS A 42 9.66 1.16 -8.34
N GLU A 43 9.19 1.98 -7.39
CA GLU A 43 9.97 2.30 -6.18
C GLU A 43 9.98 1.13 -5.18
N HIS A 44 8.95 0.28 -5.19
CA HIS A 44 8.83 -0.92 -4.38
C HIS A 44 9.45 -2.13 -5.08
N PHE A 45 10.78 -2.21 -5.01
CA PHE A 45 11.54 -3.29 -5.64
C PHE A 45 11.41 -4.64 -4.91
N SER A 46 11.01 -4.63 -3.64
CA SER A 46 10.94 -5.84 -2.79
C SER A 46 9.74 -5.76 -1.85
N TYR A 47 9.16 -6.92 -1.57
CA TYR A 47 8.00 -7.10 -0.70
C TYR A 47 8.38 -8.08 0.40
N PHE A 48 8.52 -7.59 1.63
CA PHE A 48 9.19 -8.31 2.69
C PHE A 48 8.22 -9.07 3.60
N SER A 49 8.56 -10.31 3.88
CA SER A 49 8.06 -11.10 5.01
C SER A 49 9.10 -11.18 6.13
N MET A 50 8.69 -11.56 7.32
CA MET A 50 9.60 -11.85 8.43
C MET A 50 10.60 -12.95 8.06
N LEU A 51 10.15 -13.99 7.35
CA LEU A 51 11.02 -15.07 6.84
C LEU A 51 12.12 -14.51 5.91
N SER A 52 11.76 -13.65 4.96
CA SER A 52 12.70 -13.11 3.98
C SER A 52 13.75 -12.20 4.61
N VAL A 53 13.34 -11.31 5.53
CA VAL A 53 14.25 -10.35 6.16
C VAL A 53 15.16 -11.04 7.17
N SER A 54 14.64 -12.00 7.96
CA SER A 54 15.44 -12.81 8.88
C SER A 54 16.54 -13.56 8.13
N ARG A 55 16.19 -14.19 7.00
CA ARG A 55 17.17 -14.89 6.17
C ARG A 55 18.24 -13.95 5.63
N CYS A 56 17.85 -12.76 5.19
CA CYS A 56 18.80 -11.79 4.65
C CYS A 56 19.76 -11.25 5.73
N PHE A 57 19.27 -11.00 6.95
CA PHE A 57 20.09 -10.62 8.09
C PHE A 57 21.07 -11.74 8.47
N GLU A 58 20.58 -12.98 8.57
CA GLU A 58 21.38 -14.15 8.93
C GLU A 58 22.56 -14.37 7.96
N LEU A 59 22.31 -14.27 6.64
CA LEU A 59 23.34 -14.39 5.61
C LEU A 59 24.48 -13.38 5.75
N HIS A 60 24.23 -12.27 6.45
CA HIS A 60 25.20 -11.22 6.69
C HIS A 60 25.67 -11.18 8.15
N GLY A 61 25.42 -12.22 8.96
CA GLY A 61 25.86 -12.27 10.36
C GLY A 61 25.18 -11.23 11.25
N LEU A 62 23.95 -10.86 10.90
CA LEU A 62 23.03 -10.12 11.74
C LEU A 62 21.89 -11.06 12.17
N LYS A 63 21.14 -10.65 13.18
CA LYS A 63 19.88 -11.30 13.57
C LYS A 63 18.80 -10.26 13.75
N VAL A 64 17.55 -10.63 13.49
CA VAL A 64 16.38 -9.87 13.95
C VAL A 64 16.00 -10.44 15.31
N PHE A 65 15.96 -9.60 16.33
CA PHE A 65 15.67 -10.03 17.70
C PHE A 65 14.30 -9.60 18.21
N ASP A 66 13.68 -8.60 17.59
CA ASP A 66 12.33 -8.14 17.93
C ASP A 66 11.57 -7.62 16.70
N VAL A 67 10.25 -7.57 16.78
CA VAL A 67 9.36 -7.13 15.68
C VAL A 67 8.04 -6.56 16.21
N GLU A 68 7.58 -5.47 15.59
CA GLU A 68 6.27 -4.86 15.80
C GLU A 68 5.44 -4.95 14.50
N GLU A 69 4.16 -5.32 14.62
CA GLU A 69 3.17 -5.17 13.55
C GLU A 69 2.49 -3.80 13.68
N LEU A 70 2.52 -2.99 12.62
CA LEU A 70 2.01 -1.63 12.61
C LEU A 70 0.89 -1.47 11.56
N PRO A 71 -0.14 -0.65 11.81
CA PRO A 71 -1.19 -0.39 10.83
C PRO A 71 -0.76 0.57 9.70
N THR A 72 0.44 1.15 9.78
CA THR A 72 0.98 2.11 8.81
C THR A 72 1.04 1.52 7.40
N HIS A 73 0.76 2.34 6.41
CA HIS A 73 0.81 1.99 4.98
C HIS A 73 -0.07 0.79 4.54
N GLY A 74 -1.07 0.39 5.33
CA GLY A 74 -1.88 -0.80 5.06
C GLY A 74 -1.38 -2.06 5.78
N GLY A 75 -0.48 -1.91 6.75
CA GLY A 75 0.11 -3.04 7.48
C GLY A 75 1.59 -3.17 7.17
N SER A 76 2.41 -2.93 8.18
CA SER A 76 3.87 -2.92 8.09
C SER A 76 4.48 -3.73 9.22
N LEU A 77 5.72 -4.17 9.01
CA LEU A 77 6.58 -4.68 10.07
C LEU A 77 7.62 -3.61 10.39
N ARG A 78 7.84 -3.38 11.68
CA ARG A 78 9.07 -2.74 12.16
C ARG A 78 9.92 -3.80 12.84
N ILE A 79 11.11 -4.03 12.30
CA ILE A 79 12.04 -5.01 12.85
C ILE A 79 13.15 -4.32 13.64
N TYR A 80 13.71 -5.05 14.59
CA TYR A 80 14.91 -4.66 15.33
C TYR A 80 15.99 -5.70 15.17
N GLY A 81 17.13 -5.28 14.63
CA GLY A 81 18.26 -6.15 14.34
C GLY A 81 19.53 -5.79 15.09
N ALA A 82 20.41 -6.77 15.24
CA ALA A 82 21.70 -6.61 15.89
C ALA A 82 22.73 -7.57 15.28
N HIS A 83 24.00 -7.43 15.69
CA HIS A 83 25.03 -8.45 15.42
C HIS A 83 24.56 -9.82 15.93
N ALA A 84 24.76 -10.86 15.13
CA ALA A 84 24.27 -12.21 15.46
C ALA A 84 24.83 -12.70 16.81
N GLU A 85 26.11 -12.40 17.05
CA GLU A 85 26.88 -12.76 18.24
C GLU A 85 26.58 -11.92 19.50
N ASP A 86 25.76 -10.86 19.42
CA ASP A 86 25.45 -10.01 20.58
C ASP A 86 24.58 -10.77 21.61
N PRO A 87 25.10 -11.13 22.80
CA PRO A 87 24.35 -11.92 23.77
C PRO A 87 23.26 -11.10 24.48
N SER A 88 23.33 -9.76 24.43
CA SER A 88 22.37 -8.88 25.10
C SER A 88 21.00 -8.83 24.42
N LYS A 89 20.89 -9.33 23.19
CA LYS A 89 19.69 -9.27 22.35
C LYS A 89 19.29 -10.67 21.88
N PRO A 90 18.79 -11.54 22.78
CA PRO A 90 18.27 -12.83 22.38
C PRO A 90 17.04 -12.65 21.48
N VAL A 91 16.84 -13.56 20.53
CA VAL A 91 15.66 -13.52 19.64
C VAL A 91 14.40 -13.74 20.47
N GLY A 92 13.53 -12.73 20.52
CA GLY A 92 12.28 -12.71 21.26
C GLY A 92 11.23 -13.68 20.69
N SER A 93 10.19 -13.97 21.47
CA SER A 93 9.10 -14.86 21.06
C SER A 93 8.30 -14.27 19.89
N ALA A 94 8.08 -12.95 19.86
CA ALA A 94 7.36 -12.27 18.79
C ALA A 94 7.91 -12.57 17.39
N VAL A 95 9.25 -12.63 17.25
CA VAL A 95 9.92 -13.00 16.00
C VAL A 95 9.59 -14.44 15.60
N ARG A 96 9.71 -15.38 16.55
CA ARG A 96 9.46 -16.81 16.29
C ARG A 96 7.99 -17.05 15.95
N GLU A 97 7.09 -16.48 16.74
CA GLU A 97 5.65 -16.57 16.52
C GLU A 97 5.25 -16.02 15.14
N LEU A 98 5.80 -14.87 14.72
CA LEU A 98 5.52 -14.33 13.39
C LEU A 98 6.10 -15.21 12.27
N MET A 99 7.33 -15.71 12.41
CA MET A 99 7.91 -16.66 11.44
C MET A 99 7.11 -17.96 11.34
N ASP A 100 6.61 -18.48 12.46
CA ASP A 100 5.75 -19.66 12.50
C ASP A 100 4.40 -19.38 11.82
N ARG A 101 3.76 -18.23 12.10
CA ARG A 101 2.53 -17.80 11.41
C ARG A 101 2.75 -17.74 9.89
N GLU A 102 3.83 -17.11 9.45
CA GLU A 102 4.15 -17.00 8.02
C GLU A 102 4.42 -18.37 7.37
N THR A 103 5.12 -19.25 8.07
CA THR A 103 5.40 -20.61 7.60
C THR A 103 4.11 -21.43 7.51
N CYS A 104 3.24 -21.39 8.52
CA CYS A 104 1.94 -22.06 8.54
C CYS A 104 1.00 -21.54 7.45
N LYS A 105 1.07 -20.25 7.11
CA LYS A 105 0.35 -19.67 5.96
C LYS A 105 0.85 -20.18 4.61
N GLY A 106 2.05 -20.76 4.56
CA GLY A 106 2.63 -21.33 3.34
C GLY A 106 3.42 -20.33 2.50
N LEU A 107 3.92 -19.23 3.07
CA LEU A 107 4.66 -18.18 2.36
C LEU A 107 5.90 -18.70 1.61
N THR A 108 6.42 -19.87 1.99
CA THR A 108 7.56 -20.52 1.34
C THR A 108 7.19 -21.34 0.10
N ARG A 109 5.89 -21.37 -0.27
CA ARG A 109 5.37 -22.17 -1.38
C ARG A 109 4.60 -21.30 -2.38
N MET A 110 4.67 -21.65 -3.66
CA MET A 110 4.04 -20.86 -4.73
C MET A 110 2.50 -20.84 -4.64
N GLU A 111 1.90 -21.86 -4.03
CA GLU A 111 0.46 -21.99 -3.86
C GLU A 111 -0.13 -20.86 -3.02
N TYR A 112 0.64 -20.28 -2.10
CA TYR A 112 0.20 -19.12 -1.32
C TYR A 112 -0.06 -17.89 -2.22
N TYR A 113 0.74 -17.72 -3.27
CA TYR A 113 0.68 -16.54 -4.15
C TYR A 113 -0.25 -16.73 -5.35
N SER A 114 -0.55 -17.97 -5.74
CA SER A 114 -1.33 -18.26 -6.95
C SER A 114 -2.74 -17.65 -6.94
N GLY A 115 -3.35 -17.51 -5.76
CA GLY A 115 -4.65 -16.88 -5.58
C GLY A 115 -4.64 -15.35 -5.71
N PHE A 116 -3.48 -14.70 -5.60
CA PHE A 116 -3.38 -13.23 -5.60
C PHE A 116 -3.75 -12.63 -6.96
N GLU A 117 -3.30 -13.23 -8.07
CA GLU A 117 -3.64 -12.74 -9.41
C GLU A 117 -5.15 -12.78 -9.66
N ILE A 118 -5.82 -13.85 -9.22
CA ILE A 118 -7.26 -14.02 -9.37
C ILE A 118 -8.01 -12.92 -8.59
N GLN A 119 -7.57 -12.63 -7.36
CA GLN A 119 -8.12 -11.56 -6.53
C GLN A 119 -7.91 -10.18 -7.17
N ALA A 120 -6.71 -9.90 -7.68
CA ALA A 120 -6.40 -8.64 -8.35
C ALA A 120 -7.27 -8.43 -9.60
N ARG A 121 -7.45 -9.47 -10.43
CA ARG A 121 -8.34 -9.42 -11.60
C ARG A 121 -9.79 -9.23 -11.21
N ARG A 122 -10.26 -9.91 -10.15
CA ARG A 122 -11.63 -9.75 -9.62
C ARG A 122 -11.87 -8.30 -9.18
N THR A 123 -10.98 -7.71 -8.40
CA THR A 123 -11.12 -6.32 -7.96
C THR A 123 -11.08 -5.35 -9.13
N LYS A 124 -10.24 -5.60 -10.15
CA LYS A 124 -10.27 -4.83 -11.40
C LYS A 124 -11.64 -4.90 -12.07
N HIS A 125 -12.22 -6.08 -12.22
CA HIS A 125 -13.54 -6.25 -12.85
C HIS A 125 -14.63 -5.54 -12.04
N GLN A 126 -14.68 -5.74 -10.73
CA GLN A 126 -15.64 -5.08 -9.85
C GLN A 126 -15.54 -3.55 -9.93
N LEU A 127 -14.32 -3.01 -10.00
CA LEU A 127 -14.11 -1.57 -10.10
C LEU A 127 -14.59 -1.02 -11.44
N LEU A 128 -14.25 -1.70 -12.54
CA LEU A 128 -14.70 -1.30 -13.87
C LEU A 128 -16.23 -1.43 -14.01
N ASP A 129 -16.83 -2.49 -13.49
CA ASP A 129 -18.29 -2.68 -13.50
C ASP A 129 -19.00 -1.53 -12.77
N PHE A 130 -18.49 -1.15 -11.59
CA PHE A 130 -18.99 0.00 -10.85
C PHE A 130 -18.86 1.30 -11.66
N LEU A 131 -17.68 1.59 -12.22
CA LEU A 131 -17.43 2.83 -12.97
C LEU A 131 -18.26 2.92 -14.25
N ILE A 132 -18.38 1.83 -15.00
CA ILE A 132 -19.22 1.73 -16.21
C ILE A 132 -20.69 1.98 -15.86
N ARG A 133 -21.18 1.33 -14.79
CA ARG A 133 -22.55 1.53 -14.33
C ARG A 133 -22.80 2.99 -13.95
N ALA A 134 -21.93 3.58 -13.14
CA ALA A 134 -22.04 4.96 -12.73
C ALA A 134 -22.08 5.92 -13.94
N LYS A 135 -21.20 5.72 -14.94
CA LYS A 135 -21.22 6.53 -16.17
C LYS A 135 -22.48 6.34 -17.01
N ARG A 136 -23.01 5.12 -17.12
CA ARG A 136 -24.31 4.85 -17.79
C ARG A 136 -25.49 5.52 -17.08
N GLU A 137 -25.42 5.66 -15.76
CA GLU A 137 -26.39 6.39 -14.95
C GLU A 137 -26.19 7.93 -15.00
N GLY A 138 -25.23 8.42 -15.80
CA GLY A 138 -24.92 9.85 -15.91
C GLY A 138 -24.23 10.43 -14.67
N LYS A 139 -23.63 9.58 -13.83
CA LYS A 139 -22.99 9.98 -12.57
C LYS A 139 -21.58 10.53 -12.78
N SER A 140 -21.26 11.58 -12.06
CA SER A 140 -19.93 12.21 -12.02
C SER A 140 -19.04 11.54 -10.98
N ILE A 141 -17.74 11.42 -11.29
CA ILE A 141 -16.79 10.71 -10.42
C ILE A 141 -15.49 11.50 -10.37
N ALA A 142 -15.08 11.88 -9.17
CA ALA A 142 -13.80 12.52 -8.90
C ALA A 142 -12.89 11.60 -8.08
N GLY A 143 -11.58 11.72 -8.26
CA GLY A 143 -10.58 11.08 -7.41
C GLY A 143 -10.24 11.97 -6.22
N TYR A 144 -9.86 11.33 -5.11
CA TYR A 144 -9.16 11.99 -4.01
C TYR A 144 -7.79 11.37 -3.80
N GLY A 145 -6.78 12.23 -3.76
CA GLY A 145 -5.35 11.91 -3.70
C GLY A 145 -4.74 11.64 -5.07
N ALA A 146 -3.43 11.84 -5.18
CA ALA A 146 -2.61 11.42 -6.31
C ALA A 146 -1.37 10.62 -5.84
N PRO A 147 -1.53 9.55 -5.05
CA PRO A 147 -0.38 8.77 -4.55
C PRO A 147 0.21 7.88 -5.65
N GLY A 148 1.48 7.47 -5.50
CA GLY A 148 2.14 6.55 -6.43
C GLY A 148 1.34 5.28 -6.68
N LYS A 149 0.85 4.66 -5.60
CA LYS A 149 -0.01 3.47 -5.65
C LYS A 149 -1.31 3.65 -6.44
N GLY A 150 -1.94 4.83 -6.32
CA GLY A 150 -3.15 5.16 -7.09
C GLY A 150 -2.91 5.08 -8.59
N ASN A 151 -1.71 5.45 -9.05
CA ASN A 151 -1.36 5.37 -10.46
C ASN A 151 -1.22 3.92 -10.95
N THR A 152 -0.69 3.00 -10.13
CA THR A 152 -0.67 1.57 -10.46
C THR A 152 -2.07 1.05 -10.70
N LEU A 153 -2.99 1.30 -9.76
CA LEU A 153 -4.37 0.84 -9.87
C LEU A 153 -5.04 1.38 -11.14
N LEU A 154 -4.98 2.71 -11.35
CA LEU A 154 -5.64 3.34 -12.49
C LEU A 154 -5.07 2.88 -13.84
N ASN A 155 -3.74 2.76 -13.96
CA ASN A 155 -3.12 2.24 -15.19
C ASN A 155 -3.44 0.76 -15.42
N TYR A 156 -3.38 -0.08 -14.39
CA TYR A 156 -3.70 -1.51 -14.48
C TYR A 156 -5.16 -1.75 -14.92
N CYS A 157 -6.08 -0.93 -14.40
CA CYS A 157 -7.49 -0.98 -14.75
C CYS A 157 -7.81 -0.26 -16.08
N GLY A 158 -6.91 0.56 -16.62
CA GLY A 158 -7.16 1.36 -17.82
C GLY A 158 -8.12 2.53 -17.59
N ILE A 159 -8.22 3.04 -16.36
CA ILE A 159 -9.14 4.10 -15.96
C ILE A 159 -8.55 5.46 -16.38
N ARG A 160 -9.27 6.21 -17.22
CA ARG A 160 -8.86 7.54 -17.70
C ARG A 160 -9.97 8.56 -17.44
N THR A 161 -9.90 9.70 -18.12
CA THR A 161 -10.85 10.82 -17.99
C THR A 161 -12.25 10.52 -18.50
N ASP A 162 -12.46 9.40 -19.19
CA ASP A 162 -13.77 8.85 -19.53
C ASP A 162 -14.52 8.30 -18.29
N PHE A 163 -13.78 7.87 -17.27
CA PHE A 163 -14.32 7.40 -15.99
C PHE A 163 -14.12 8.39 -14.84
N LEU A 164 -12.93 8.99 -14.71
CA LEU A 164 -12.57 9.87 -13.60
C LEU A 164 -12.33 11.29 -14.11
N ASP A 165 -13.26 12.20 -13.82
CA ASP A 165 -13.29 13.52 -14.45
C ASP A 165 -12.03 14.34 -14.08
N TYR A 166 -11.58 14.18 -12.83
CA TYR A 166 -10.34 14.73 -12.28
C TYR A 166 -9.97 14.01 -10.99
N THR A 167 -8.79 14.29 -10.43
CA THR A 167 -8.47 13.99 -9.02
C THR A 167 -8.07 15.26 -8.29
N VAL A 168 -8.09 15.25 -6.96
CA VAL A 168 -7.53 16.34 -6.12
C VAL A 168 -6.40 15.83 -5.25
N ASP A 169 -5.45 16.69 -4.90
CA ASP A 169 -4.41 16.36 -3.93
C ASP A 169 -4.06 17.59 -3.08
N ARG A 170 -3.85 17.40 -1.78
CA ARG A 170 -3.47 18.48 -0.85
C ARG A 170 -2.06 19.01 -1.11
N ASN A 171 -1.19 18.23 -1.74
CA ASN A 171 0.15 18.64 -2.07
C ASN A 171 0.14 19.67 -3.23
N PRO A 172 0.53 20.94 -2.97
CA PRO A 172 0.49 22.00 -3.98
C PRO A 172 1.40 21.71 -5.19
N TYR A 173 2.49 20.94 -5.02
CA TYR A 173 3.40 20.60 -6.11
C TYR A 173 2.76 19.71 -7.19
N LYS A 174 1.69 18.99 -6.85
CA LYS A 174 0.95 18.12 -7.78
C LYS A 174 -0.18 18.86 -8.50
N GLN A 175 -0.70 19.93 -7.93
CA GLN A 175 -1.85 20.65 -8.48
C GLN A 175 -1.50 21.31 -9.82
N GLY A 176 -2.44 21.30 -10.77
CA GLY A 176 -2.21 21.75 -12.14
C GLY A 176 -1.42 20.78 -13.01
N ARG A 177 -1.01 19.62 -12.48
CA ARG A 177 -0.37 18.53 -13.23
C ARG A 177 -1.36 17.41 -13.54
N PHE A 178 -0.85 16.33 -14.11
CA PHE A 178 -1.62 15.16 -14.50
C PHE A 178 -1.04 13.89 -13.86
N LEU A 179 -1.90 12.91 -13.62
CA LEU A 179 -1.47 11.58 -13.20
C LEU A 179 -0.65 10.90 -14.32
N PRO A 180 0.46 10.23 -13.99
CA PRO A 180 1.30 9.55 -14.97
C PRO A 180 0.55 8.40 -15.66
N GLY A 181 0.66 8.33 -16.99
CA GLY A 181 0.07 7.29 -17.83
C GLY A 181 -1.42 7.50 -18.13
N THR A 182 -2.24 7.79 -17.12
CA THR A 182 -3.69 8.01 -17.30
C THR A 182 -4.05 9.43 -17.72
N HIS A 183 -3.17 10.40 -17.43
CA HIS A 183 -3.33 11.82 -17.72
C HIS A 183 -4.60 12.45 -17.15
N ILE A 184 -5.06 11.97 -15.99
CA ILE A 184 -6.17 12.59 -15.25
C ILE A 184 -5.65 13.88 -14.57
N PRO A 185 -6.32 15.03 -14.74
CA PRO A 185 -5.87 16.29 -14.15
C PRO A 185 -5.96 16.29 -12.62
N ILE A 186 -5.01 16.95 -11.97
CA ILE A 186 -4.91 17.08 -10.51
C ILE A 186 -5.26 18.52 -10.11
N HIS A 187 -6.27 18.69 -9.27
CA HIS A 187 -6.74 19.99 -8.79
C HIS A 187 -6.55 20.17 -7.27
N HIS A 188 -6.82 21.39 -6.80
CA HIS A 188 -6.96 21.69 -5.38
C HIS A 188 -8.20 20.98 -4.79
N PRO A 189 -8.18 20.52 -3.52
CA PRO A 189 -9.33 19.83 -2.89
C PRO A 189 -10.67 20.58 -2.94
N ASP A 190 -10.65 21.91 -2.98
CA ASP A 190 -11.88 22.72 -3.09
C ASP A 190 -12.69 22.44 -4.36
N ARG A 191 -12.05 21.90 -5.40
CA ARG A 191 -12.73 21.50 -6.64
C ARG A 191 -13.89 20.53 -6.38
N ILE A 192 -13.78 19.67 -5.36
CA ILE A 192 -14.87 18.77 -4.96
C ILE A 192 -16.11 19.54 -4.50
N ARG A 193 -15.95 20.65 -3.76
CA ARG A 193 -17.08 21.49 -3.31
C ARG A 193 -17.73 22.22 -4.47
N GLU A 194 -16.93 22.65 -5.45
CA GLU A 194 -17.40 23.34 -6.65
C GLU A 194 -18.22 22.42 -7.55
N THR A 195 -17.70 21.23 -7.86
CA THR A 195 -18.35 20.34 -8.84
C THR A 195 -19.33 19.35 -8.23
N ARG A 196 -19.30 19.15 -6.91
CA ARG A 196 -20.20 18.26 -6.15
C ARG A 196 -20.40 16.88 -6.82
N PRO A 197 -19.31 16.09 -6.98
CA PRO A 197 -19.39 14.81 -7.68
C PRO A 197 -20.32 13.83 -6.96
N ASP A 198 -20.97 12.94 -7.71
CA ASP A 198 -21.80 11.87 -7.15
C ASP A 198 -20.95 10.84 -6.39
N TYR A 199 -19.73 10.58 -6.88
CA TYR A 199 -18.78 9.67 -6.26
C TYR A 199 -17.39 10.28 -6.11
N VAL A 200 -16.76 10.01 -4.96
CA VAL A 200 -15.36 10.33 -4.68
C VAL A 200 -14.56 9.04 -4.48
N LEU A 201 -13.73 8.69 -5.46
CA LEU A 201 -12.83 7.53 -5.41
C LEU A 201 -11.59 7.85 -4.57
N ILE A 202 -11.46 7.21 -3.41
CA ILE A 202 -10.33 7.43 -2.49
C ILE A 202 -9.15 6.55 -2.91
N LEU A 203 -8.15 7.16 -3.56
CA LEU A 203 -6.93 6.48 -4.00
C LEU A 203 -5.96 6.16 -2.83
N PRO A 204 -5.73 7.05 -1.84
CA PRO A 204 -4.99 6.72 -0.62
C PRO A 204 -5.91 6.05 0.39
N TRP A 205 -6.42 4.86 0.04
CA TRP A 205 -7.40 4.10 0.84
C TRP A 205 -6.95 3.76 2.26
N ASN A 206 -5.64 3.76 2.52
CA ASN A 206 -5.07 3.58 3.88
C ASN A 206 -5.38 4.75 4.82
N LEU A 207 -5.86 5.88 4.30
CA LEU A 207 -6.30 7.05 5.05
C LEU A 207 -7.81 7.29 4.90
N LYS A 208 -8.59 6.28 4.47
CA LYS A 208 -10.00 6.43 4.13
C LYS A 208 -10.81 7.11 5.23
N ASP A 209 -10.62 6.75 6.49
CA ASP A 209 -11.44 7.28 7.59
C ASP A 209 -11.13 8.75 7.86
N GLU A 210 -9.85 9.13 7.86
CA GLU A 210 -9.42 10.52 7.96
C GLU A 210 -9.96 11.35 6.80
N ILE A 211 -9.87 10.83 5.58
CA ILE A 211 -10.32 11.51 4.36
C ILE A 211 -11.85 11.67 4.35
N MET A 212 -12.59 10.62 4.69
CA MET A 212 -14.05 10.69 4.78
C MET A 212 -14.51 11.68 5.85
N ASN A 213 -13.78 11.80 6.96
CA ASN A 213 -14.05 12.81 7.98
C ASN A 213 -13.78 14.23 7.46
N GLN A 214 -12.62 14.46 6.82
CA GLN A 214 -12.25 15.74 6.21
C GLN A 214 -13.24 16.17 5.11
N LEU A 215 -13.74 15.20 4.34
CA LEU A 215 -14.69 15.38 3.24
C LEU A 215 -16.13 15.11 3.65
N SER A 216 -16.46 15.13 4.94
CA SER A 216 -17.81 14.82 5.45
C SER A 216 -18.92 15.64 4.77
N TYR A 217 -18.58 16.85 4.31
CA TYR A 217 -19.45 17.72 3.51
C TYR A 217 -19.92 17.09 2.20
N VAL A 218 -19.25 16.09 1.64
CA VAL A 218 -19.68 15.36 0.43
C VAL A 218 -21.08 14.77 0.59
N ARG A 219 -21.43 14.37 1.83
CA ARG A 219 -22.75 13.82 2.13
C ARG A 219 -23.88 14.85 2.01
N THR A 220 -23.59 16.17 2.07
CA THR A 220 -24.64 17.21 2.07
C THR A 220 -25.36 17.34 0.74
N TRP A 221 -24.81 16.81 -0.35
CA TRP A 221 -25.48 16.71 -1.65
C TRP A 221 -25.74 15.26 -2.07
N GLY A 222 -25.61 14.30 -1.15
CA GLY A 222 -25.80 12.88 -1.42
C GLY A 222 -24.64 12.19 -2.14
N GLY A 223 -23.46 12.82 -2.21
CA GLY A 223 -22.26 12.19 -2.74
C GLY A 223 -21.79 11.03 -1.86
N ARG A 224 -21.14 10.04 -2.49
CA ARG A 224 -20.66 8.81 -1.84
C ARG A 224 -19.17 8.60 -2.05
N PHE A 225 -18.54 7.87 -1.14
CA PHE A 225 -17.13 7.50 -1.24
C PHE A 225 -17.00 6.11 -1.87
N VAL A 226 -15.93 5.91 -2.64
CA VAL A 226 -15.60 4.62 -3.24
C VAL A 226 -14.21 4.22 -2.79
N ILE A 227 -14.11 3.06 -2.16
CA ILE A 227 -12.84 2.46 -1.75
C ILE A 227 -12.54 1.31 -2.72
N PRO A 228 -11.41 1.35 -3.46
CA PRO A 228 -11.16 0.36 -4.51
C PRO A 228 -10.62 -0.99 -4.01
N ILE A 229 -9.94 -1.01 -2.86
CA ILE A 229 -9.19 -2.14 -2.32
C ILE A 229 -9.51 -2.25 -0.81
N PRO A 230 -9.60 -3.47 -0.22
CA PRO A 230 -9.39 -4.81 -0.81
C PRO A 230 -10.47 -5.23 -1.81
N GLU A 231 -11.70 -4.77 -1.58
CA GLU A 231 -12.86 -4.99 -2.43
C GLU A 231 -13.59 -3.65 -2.63
N VAL A 232 -14.18 -3.48 -3.81
CA VAL A 232 -14.85 -2.24 -4.20
C VAL A 232 -16.05 -2.00 -3.31
N THR A 233 -15.95 -0.96 -2.47
CA THR A 233 -16.99 -0.61 -1.48
C THR A 233 -17.46 0.82 -1.70
N VAL A 234 -18.78 1.02 -1.68
CA VAL A 234 -19.43 2.33 -1.77
C VAL A 234 -20.01 2.71 -0.41
N ILE A 235 -19.67 3.90 0.13
CA ILE A 235 -19.98 4.37 1.49
C ILE A 235 -20.61 5.77 1.47
#